data_AF-A0A956ZPH2-F1
#
_entry.id   AF-A0A956ZPH2-F1
#
_cell.length_a   1.000
_cell.length_b   1.000
_cell.length_c   1.000
_cell.angle_alpha   90.00
_cell.angle_beta   90.00
_cell.angle_gamma   90.00
#
_symmetry.space_group_name_H-M   'P 1'
#
loop_
_entity.id
_entity.type
_entity.pdbx_description
1 polymer ?
#
loop_
_entity_poly.entity_id
_entity_poly.type
_entity_poly.pdbx_seq_one_letter_code
_entity_poly.pdbx_strand_id
1 'polypeptide(L)' 'MARAFELRANETPHDACYIALAESLKCTLVTADARLARTPGIHCAVEVLTLS' A
#
# COMPACT_ATOMS: atom_id res chain seq x y z
N MET A 1 12.79 -2.89 -4.21
CA MET A 1 13.04 -2.16 -2.94
C MET A 1 13.09 -0.64 -3.08
N ALA A 2 13.57 -0.08 -4.20
CA ALA A 2 13.60 1.39 -4.39
C ALA A 2 12.24 2.06 -4.11
N ARG A 3 11.15 1.52 -4.69
CA ARG A 3 9.81 2.07 -4.50
C ARG A 3 9.33 2.06 -3.04
N ALA A 4 9.53 0.96 -2.32
CA ALA A 4 9.19 0.90 -0.89
C ALA A 4 9.99 1.93 -0.07
N PHE A 5 11.24 2.21 -0.46
CA PHE A 5 12.07 3.22 0.21
C PHE A 5 11.61 4.66 -0.06
N GLU A 6 11.02 4.95 -1.22
CA GLU A 6 10.42 6.26 -1.53
C GLU A 6 9.22 6.57 -0.61
N LEU A 7 8.46 5.55 -0.21
CA LEU A 7 7.27 5.69 0.63
C LEU A 7 7.59 5.84 2.13
N ARG A 8 8.86 5.77 2.54
CA ARG A 8 9.29 5.76 3.96
C ARG A 8 8.87 7.00 4.78
N ALA A 9 8.49 8.09 4.11
CA ALA A 9 8.00 9.29 4.78
C ALA A 9 6.55 9.15 5.28
N ASN A 10 5.79 8.22 4.70
CA ASN A 10 4.36 8.05 4.96
C ASN A 10 4.03 6.71 5.61
N GLU A 11 4.78 5.65 5.27
CA GLU A 11 4.45 4.29 5.65
C GLU A 11 5.58 3.55 6.35
N THR A 12 5.22 2.54 7.13
CA THR A 12 6.20 1.63 7.72
C THR A 12 6.92 0.85 6.60
N PRO A 13 8.15 0.34 6.83
CA PRO A 13 8.84 -0.46 5.82
C PRO A 13 8.03 -1.68 5.35
N HIS A 14 7.22 -2.26 6.24
CA HIS A 14 6.37 -3.41 5.93
C HIS A 14 5.24 -3.02 4.97
N ASP A 15 4.47 -1.99 5.32
CA ASP A 15 3.35 -1.52 4.51
C ASP A 15 3.83 -1.00 3.14
N ALA A 16 4.95 -0.27 3.13
CA ALA A 16 5.59 0.21 1.92
C ALA A 16 6.01 -0.93 0.96
N CYS A 17 6.40 -2.10 1.50
CA CYS A 17 6.72 -3.27 0.67
C CYS A 17 5.47 -3.84 0.00
N TYR A 18 4.34 -3.93 0.71
CA TYR A 18 3.09 -4.44 0.12
C TYR A 18 2.50 -3.47 -0.90
N ILE A 19 2.58 -2.16 -0.65
CA ILE A 19 2.20 -1.13 -1.63
C ILE A 19 3.08 -1.23 -2.88
N ALA A 20 4.40 -1.25 -2.72
CA ALA A 20 5.33 -1.36 -3.85
C ALA A 20 5.13 -2.66 -4.65
N LEU A 21 4.79 -3.76 -3.96
CA LEU A 21 4.46 -5.02 -4.61
C LEU A 21 3.18 -4.89 -5.44
N ALA A 22 2.09 -4.36 -4.87
CA ALA A 22 0.83 -4.17 -5.57
C ALA A 22 0.96 -3.26 -6.79
N GLU A 23 1.71 -2.16 -6.67
CA GLU A 23 2.04 -1.28 -7.80
C GLU A 23 2.80 -2.03 -8.91
N SER A 24 3.81 -2.84 -8.54
CA SER A 24 4.63 -3.58 -9.51
C SER A 24 3.82 -4.64 -10.27
N LEU A 25 2.85 -5.25 -9.59
CA LEU A 25 1.97 -6.29 -10.14
C LEU A 25 0.74 -5.70 -10.82
N LYS A 26 0.50 -4.39 -10.71
CA LYS A 26 -0.70 -3.70 -11.19
C LYS A 26 -1.99 -4.34 -10.65
N CYS A 27 -2.00 -4.68 -9.36
CA CYS A 27 -3.15 -5.28 -8.69
C CYS A 27 -3.65 -4.40 -7.53
N THR A 28 -4.82 -4.76 -7.02
CA THR A 28 -5.40 -4.14 -5.82
C THR A 28 -4.72 -4.67 -4.57
N LEU A 29 -4.31 -3.78 -3.67
CA LEU A 29 -3.87 -4.14 -2.32
C LEU A 29 -5.10 -4.34 -1.44
N VAL A 30 -5.40 -5.59 -1.07
CA VAL A 30 -6.45 -5.92 -0.11
C VAL A 30 -5.85 -5.93 1.29
N THR A 31 -6.41 -5.18 2.23
CA THR A 31 -5.88 -5.04 3.59
C THR A 31 -7.00 -4.84 4.62
N ALA A 32 -6.74 -5.18 5.89
CA ALA A 32 -7.60 -4.76 7.00
C ALA A 32 -7.24 -3.37 7.55
N ASP A 33 -6.10 -2.80 7.15
CA ASP A 33 -5.68 -1.47 7.58
C ASP A 33 -6.23 -0.39 6.65
N ALA A 34 -7.29 0.28 7.12
CA ALA A 34 -7.93 1.38 6.40
C ALA A 34 -7.04 2.61 6.19
N ARG A 35 -5.89 2.71 6.86
CA ARG A 35 -4.97 3.83 6.70
C ARG A 35 -4.23 3.77 5.37
N LEU A 36 -3.91 2.58 4.87
CA LEU A 36 -3.15 2.42 3.62
C LEU A 36 -3.92 2.93 2.39
N ALA A 37 -5.26 2.94 2.46
CA ALA A 37 -6.09 3.54 1.41
C ALA A 37 -5.93 5.07 1.31
N ARG A 38 -5.31 5.72 2.31
CA ARG A 38 -5.07 7.16 2.36
C ARG A 38 -3.60 7.52 2.14
N THR A 39 -2.73 6.55 1.85
CA THR A 39 -1.31 6.81 1.63
C THR A 39 -1.12 7.72 0.40
N PRO A 40 -0.51 8.89 0.54
CA PRO A 40 -0.33 9.81 -0.58
C PRO A 40 0.70 9.28 -1.57
N GLY A 41 0.41 9.43 -2.85
CA GLY A 41 1.36 9.14 -3.93
C GLY A 41 1.55 7.66 -4.26
N ILE A 42 0.64 6.79 -3.81
CA ILE A 42 0.60 5.38 -4.26
C ILE A 42 -0.08 5.26 -5.63
N HIS A 43 0.31 4.26 -6.41
CA HIS A 43 -0.17 4.02 -7.77
C HIS A 43 -0.98 2.71 -7.91
N CYS A 44 -1.43 2.13 -6.79
CA CYS A 44 -2.30 0.96 -6.76
C CYS A 44 -3.64 1.30 -6.06
N ALA A 45 -4.69 0.59 -6.45
CA ALA A 45 -5.94 0.62 -5.69
C ALA A 45 -5.76 -0.08 -4.34
N VAL A 46 -6.51 0.36 -3.33
CA VAL A 46 -6.55 -0.27 -2.01
C VAL A 46 -7.99 -0.63 -1.68
N GLU A 47 -8.22 -1.88 -1.31
CA GLU A 47 -9.50 -2.38 -0.83
C GLU A 47 -9.38 -2.74 0.65
N VAL A 48 -10.29 -2.20 1.44
CA VAL A 48 -10.31 -2.44 2.89
C VAL A 48 -11.32 -3.53 3.20
N LEU A 49 -10.83 -4.62 3.79
CA LEU A 49 -11.69 -5.68 4.30
C LEU A 49 -12.59 -5.11 5.40
N THR A 50 -13.90 -5.22 5.18
CA THR A 50 -14.92 -4.93 6.20
C THR A 50 -15.51 -6.26 6.65
N LEU A 51 -15.45 -6.54 7.95
CA LEU A 51 -16.14 -7.68 8.53
C LEU A 51 -17.60 -7.28 8.73
N SER A 52 -18.51 -8.02 8.09
CA SER A 52 -19.97 -7.92 8.25
C SER A 52 -20.45 -8.63 9.51
#